data_AF-A0A1Y3ED67-F1
#
_entry.id   AF-A0A1Y3ED67-F1
#
_cell.length_a   1.000
_cell.length_b   1.000
_cell.length_c   1.000
_cell.angle_alpha   90.00
_cell.angle_beta   90.00
_cell.angle_gamma   90.00
#
_symmetry.space_group_name_H-M   'P 1'
#
loop_
_entity.id
_entity.type
_entity.pdbx_description
1 polymer ?
#
loop_
_entity_poly.entity_id
_entity_poly.type
_entity_poly.pdbx_seq_one_letter_code
_entity_poly.pdbx_strand_id
1 'polypeptide(L)' 'MSEQEGKNQTSDAKEDTPPLPKGWEKRMSRKTGEPYYYNVYSHESQWRRPTEPALPNMSSASSSSSSSTSRNEQ' A
#
# COMPACT_ATOMS: atom_id res chain seq x y z
N MET A 1 6.69 -17.73 31.55
CA MET A 1 5.88 -16.88 30.66
C MET A 1 5.45 -17.76 29.50
N SER A 2 4.24 -18.30 29.60
CA SER A 2 3.61 -19.19 28.63
C SER A 2 2.92 -18.41 27.50
N GLU A 3 2.48 -19.17 26.49
CA GLU A 3 1.69 -18.82 25.29
C GLU A 3 2.57 -18.34 24.12
N GLN A 4 2.97 -19.15 23.14
CA GLN A 4 2.28 -20.14 22.28
C GLN A 4 1.23 -19.54 21.33
N GLU A 5 1.35 -19.95 20.05
CA GLU A 5 0.40 -19.80 18.93
C GLU A 5 0.38 -18.39 18.26
N GLY A 6 0.46 -18.23 16.93
CA GLY A 6 0.13 -19.15 15.87
C GLY A 6 0.81 -18.83 14.54
N LYS A 7 0.95 -19.91 13.79
CA LYS A 7 1.43 -20.00 12.41
C LYS A 7 0.52 -19.16 11.52
N ASN A 8 1.04 -18.11 10.87
CA ASN A 8 0.39 -17.58 9.65
C ASN A 8 1.15 -18.05 8.42
N GLN A 9 1.24 -19.37 8.31
CA GLN A 9 1.39 -20.05 7.05
C GLN A 9 -0.03 -20.16 6.46
N THR A 10 -0.42 -19.18 5.64
CA THR A 10 -1.49 -19.35 4.65
C THR A 10 -0.80 -19.43 3.30
N SER A 11 -0.40 -20.65 2.98
CA SER A 11 -0.03 -21.07 1.63
C SER A 11 -1.16 -21.94 1.13
N ASP A 12 -2.30 -21.34 0.77
CA ASP A 12 -3.39 -22.08 0.15
C ASP A 12 -4.16 -21.21 -0.85
N ALA A 13 -4.45 -21.85 -1.98
CA ALA A 13 -5.22 -21.39 -3.12
C ALA A 13 -4.60 -20.28 -4.01
N LYS A 14 -3.74 -20.74 -4.94
CA LYS A 14 -3.81 -20.42 -6.38
C LYS A 14 -4.78 -19.28 -6.75
N GLU A 15 -4.31 -18.04 -6.64
CA GLU A 15 -5.02 -16.86 -7.14
C GLU A 15 -4.03 -16.10 -8.03
N ASP A 16 -4.42 -15.81 -9.27
CA ASP A 16 -3.63 -15.15 -10.32
C ASP A 16 -3.36 -13.66 -10.01
N THR A 17 -3.21 -13.31 -8.72
CA THR A 17 -2.98 -11.94 -8.30
C THR A 17 -1.50 -11.67 -8.19
N PRO A 18 -0.97 -10.65 -8.92
CA PRO A 18 0.43 -10.33 -8.82
C PRO A 18 0.78 -9.90 -7.39
N PRO A 19 1.93 -10.35 -6.88
CA PRO A 19 2.39 -10.00 -5.53
C PRO A 19 2.56 -8.49 -5.43
N LEU A 20 2.22 -7.94 -4.27
CA LEU A 20 2.44 -6.53 -4.00
C LEU A 20 3.94 -6.22 -3.93
N PRO A 21 4.35 -5.01 -4.36
CA PRO A 21 5.73 -4.61 -4.24
C PRO A 21 6.13 -4.45 -2.75
N LYS A 22 7.43 -4.53 -2.47
CA LYS A 22 7.97 -4.46 -1.09
C LYS A 22 7.45 -3.21 -0.37
N GLY A 23 7.04 -3.35 0.89
CA GLY A 23 6.53 -2.25 1.71
C GLY A 23 5.04 -1.98 1.63
N TRP A 24 4.35 -2.67 0.72
CA TRP A 24 2.90 -2.56 0.59
C TRP A 24 2.20 -3.74 1.23
N GLU A 25 1.15 -3.42 1.99
CA GLU A 25 0.36 -4.41 2.69
C GLU A 25 -1.10 -4.33 2.27
N LYS A 26 -1.65 -5.43 1.75
CA LYS A 26 -3.08 -5.54 1.42
C LYS A 26 -3.86 -5.63 2.72
N ARG A 27 -4.75 -4.67 2.96
CA ARG A 27 -5.63 -4.64 4.13
C ARG A 27 -7.07 -4.48 3.69
N MET A 28 -8.01 -4.89 4.54
CA MET A 28 -9.44 -4.65 4.33
C MET A 28 -9.89 -3.56 5.29
N SER A 29 -10.53 -2.51 4.78
CA SER A 29 -11.02 -1.43 5.65
C SER A 29 -12.23 -1.92 6.43
N ARG A 30 -12.25 -1.78 7.76
CA ARG A 30 -13.44 -2.12 8.57
C ARG A 30 -14.61 -1.15 8.34
N LYS A 31 -14.32 0.07 7.88
CA LYS A 31 -15.33 1.12 7.67
C LYS A 31 -16.10 0.91 6.37
N THR A 32 -15.39 0.67 5.27
CA THR A 32 -15.99 0.51 3.94
C THR A 32 -16.11 -0.95 3.50
N GLY A 33 -15.34 -1.86 4.11
CA GLY A 33 -15.30 -3.26 3.70
C GLY A 33 -14.57 -3.48 2.37
N GLU A 34 -13.74 -2.51 1.94
CA GLU A 34 -13.03 -2.58 0.66
C GLU A 34 -11.53 -2.89 0.85
N PRO A 35 -10.90 -3.62 -0.10
CA PRO A 35 -9.48 -3.87 -0.07
C PRO A 35 -8.69 -2.61 -0.42
N TYR A 36 -7.70 -2.28 0.39
CA TYR A 36 -6.80 -1.15 0.18
C TYR A 36 -5.34 -1.55 0.40
N TYR A 37 -4.43 -0.73 -0.09
CA TYR A 37 -2.99 -0.92 0.04
C TYR A 37 -2.43 0.09 1.04
N TYR A 38 -1.88 -0.43 2.14
CA TYR A 38 -1.24 0.37 3.18
C TYR A 38 0.27 0.35 3.02
N ASN A 39 0.87 1.53 3.05
CA ASN A 39 2.31 1.71 2.99
C ASN A 39 2.87 1.70 4.42
N VAL A 40 3.68 0.70 4.75
CA VAL A 40 4.26 0.58 6.11
C VAL A 40 5.42 1.53 6.36
N TYR A 41 5.97 2.15 5.31
CA TYR A 41 7.11 3.06 5.43
C TYR A 41 6.68 4.51 5.62
N SER A 42 5.80 5.02 4.74
CA SER A 42 5.25 6.38 4.85
C SER A 42 3.95 6.46 5.68
N HIS A 43 3.38 5.31 6.07
CA HIS A 43 2.07 5.21 6.73
C HIS A 43 0.89 5.74 5.91
N GLU A 44 1.00 5.71 4.58
CA GLU A 44 -0.03 6.17 3.66
C GLU A 44 -0.96 5.04 3.22
N SER A 45 -2.23 5.35 2.99
CA SER A 45 -3.23 4.41 2.48
C SER A 45 -3.70 4.82 1.09
N GLN A 46 -3.74 3.86 0.16
CA GLN A 46 -4.29 4.10 -1.18
C GLN A 46 -5.16 2.94 -1.68
N TRP A 47 -6.09 3.28 -2.57
CA TRP A 47 -6.99 2.32 -3.23
C TRP A 47 -6.38 1.76 -4.52
N ARG A 48 -5.49 2.52 -5.16
CA ARG A 48 -4.84 2.12 -6.41
C ARG A 48 -3.71 1.14 -6.14
N ARG A 49 -3.51 0.19 -7.06
CA ARG A 49 -2.39 -0.75 -6.97
C ARG A 49 -1.08 -0.01 -7.20
N PRO A 50 -0.15 -0.01 -6.22
CA PRO A 50 1.19 0.53 -6.41
C PRO A 50 1.95 -0.30 -7.44
N THR A 51 2.67 0.38 -8.32
CA THR A 51 3.66 -0.23 -9.22
C THR A 51 5.07 -0.20 -8.62
N GLU A 52 5.32 0.71 -7.68
CA GLU A 52 6.63 0.93 -7.08
C GLU A 52 6.69 0.40 -5.65
N PRO A 53 7.84 -0.16 -5.22
CA PRO A 53 8.03 -0.55 -3.83
C PRO A 53 8.07 0.69 -2.94
N ALA A 54 7.40 0.60 -1.80
CA ALA A 54 7.62 1.58 -0.77
C ALA A 54 8.98 1.28 -0.14
N LEU A 55 9.87 2.27 -0.10
CA LEU A 55 11.20 2.16 0.48
C LEU A 55 11.36 3.25 1.54
N PRO A 56 12.00 2.95 2.69
CA PRO A 56 12.14 3.91 3.79
C PRO A 56 13.08 5.09 3.45
N ASN A 57 13.95 4.94 2.45
CA ASN A 57 14.89 5.98 2.02
C ASN A 57 14.40 6.78 0.79
N MET A 58 13.18 6.50 0.33
CA MET A 58 12.61 7.05 -0.91
C MET A 58 11.21 7.63 -0.66
N SER A 59 10.95 8.15 0.54
CA SER A 59 9.63 8.68 0.97
C SER A 59 9.20 9.98 0.26
N SER A 60 9.82 10.33 -0.87
CA SER A 60 9.46 11.49 -1.69
C SER A 60 9.91 11.29 -3.14
N ALA A 61 9.63 10.13 -3.74
CA ALA A 61 9.79 9.97 -5.19
C ALA A 61 8.40 9.79 -5.83
N SER A 62 7.97 10.86 -6.50
CA SER A 62 6.84 10.93 -7.43
C SER A 62 5.48 11.33 -6.84
N SER A 63 5.39 12.59 -6.44
CA SER A 63 4.69 13.47 -7.36
C SER A 63 5.73 14.45 -7.88
N SER A 64 6.20 14.23 -9.10
CA SER A 64 6.53 15.37 -9.96
C SER A 64 5.25 16.20 -9.96
N SER A 65 5.17 17.17 -9.05
CA SER A 65 4.19 18.23 -9.12
C SER A 65 4.65 19.11 -10.28
N SER A 66 4.50 18.58 -11.49
CA SER A 66 3.98 19.39 -12.58
C SER A 66 2.46 19.41 -12.46
N SER A 67 1.92 19.63 -11.24
CA SER A 67 0.65 20.32 -11.12
C SER A 67 0.95 21.78 -11.44
N SER A 68 1.10 22.05 -12.73
CA SER A 68 0.88 23.38 -13.28
C SER A 68 -0.61 23.66 -13.12
N THR A 69 -1.07 23.93 -11.91
CA THR A 69 -2.31 24.69 -11.73
C THR A 69 -1.94 26.14 -11.98
N SER A 70 -1.72 26.49 -13.25
CA SER A 70 -1.84 27.86 -13.71
C SER A 70 -3.32 28.23 -13.62
N ARG A 71 -3.77 28.56 -12.41
CA ARG A 71 -5.01 29.30 -12.19
C ARG A 71 -4.73 30.72 -12.63
N ASN A 72 -4.92 31.00 -13.93
CA ASN A 72 -4.96 32.35 -14.43
C ASN A 72 -6.44 32.75 -14.54
N GLU A 73 -6.89 33.57 -13.60
CA GLU A 73 -8.07 34.42 -13.78
C GLU A 73 -7.81 35.37 -14.96
N GLN A 74 -8.77 35.48 -15.89
CA GLN A 74 -9.28 36.69 -16.57
C GLN A 74 -10.51 36.34 -17.42
#